data_AF-A0A024GG06-F1
#
_entry.id   AF-A0A024GG06-F1
#
_cell.length_a   1.000
_cell.length_b   1.000
_cell.length_c   1.000
_cell.angle_alpha   90.00
_cell.angle_beta   90.00
_cell.angle_gamma   90.00
#
_symmetry.space_group_name_H-M   'P 1'
#
loop_
_entity.id
_entity.type
_entity.pdbx_description
1 polymer ?
#
loop_
_entity_poly.entity_id
_entity_poly.type
_entity_poly.pdbx_seq_one_letter_code
_entity_poly.pdbx_strand_id
1 'polypeptide(L)'
;MPLKRLTLEAPPGGKLITRKHNGKGQHSNVERYIRREEELVQARDYCNKSERTAICANWEERLLLRKKQNFRLDNDLDILNTETIQVRQKRLLKFYQSCYDQWEIDLNKNGLAILRDRD
;
A
#
# COMPACT_ATOMS: atom_id res chain seq x y z
N MET A 1 -14.51 -35.67 15.07
CA MET A 1 -15.93 -36.08 14.96
C MET A 1 -16.79 -34.94 15.48
N PRO A 2 -17.79 -34.48 14.72
CA PRO A 2 -18.41 -33.16 14.87
C PRO A 2 -19.58 -33.19 15.85
N LEU A 3 -19.88 -32.08 16.52
CA LEU A 3 -21.28 -31.77 16.87
C LEU A 3 -21.59 -30.30 16.59
N LYS A 4 -22.63 -30.16 15.76
CA LYS A 4 -23.22 -28.92 15.24
C LYS A 4 -24.08 -28.24 16.32
N ARG A 5 -23.92 -26.92 16.42
CA ARG A 5 -24.95 -25.86 16.28
C ARG A 5 -26.42 -26.27 16.50
N LEU A 6 -27.12 -25.65 17.46
CA LEU A 6 -28.28 -24.70 17.34
C LEU A 6 -29.31 -25.19 18.39
N THR A 7 -30.15 -24.45 19.10
CA THR A 7 -30.66 -23.07 19.11
C THR A 7 -31.56 -22.94 20.36
N LEU A 8 -31.79 -21.69 20.80
CA LEU A 8 -33.03 -21.10 21.41
C LEU A 8 -33.95 -22.06 22.21
N GLU A 9 -34.42 -21.74 23.41
CA GLU A 9 -35.40 -20.67 23.65
C GLU A 9 -35.43 -20.20 25.12
N ALA A 10 -35.91 -18.97 25.33
CA ALA A 10 -36.41 -18.50 26.62
C ALA A 10 -37.81 -19.11 26.91
N PRO A 11 -38.26 -19.16 28.18
CA PRO A 11 -39.05 -20.26 28.71
C PRO A 11 -40.58 -20.05 28.66
N PRO A 12 -41.39 -21.13 28.62
CA PRO A 12 -42.77 -21.07 29.08
C PRO A 12 -43.04 -22.07 30.21
N GLY A 13 -43.67 -21.60 31.29
CA GLY A 13 -44.25 -22.47 32.31
C GLY A 13 -43.44 -22.53 33.60
N GLY A 14 -44.00 -21.93 34.65
CA GLY A 14 -43.37 -21.75 35.94
C GLY A 14 -43.08 -23.05 36.69
N LYS A 15 -42.15 -22.92 37.65
CA LYS A 15 -42.02 -23.83 38.79
C LYS A 15 -41.78 -22.98 40.04
N LEU A 16 -42.56 -23.27 41.09
CA LEU A 16 -42.42 -22.70 42.42
C LEU A 16 -40.95 -22.79 42.86
N ILE A 17 -40.36 -21.64 43.19
CA ILE A 17 -39.10 -21.64 43.94
C ILE A 17 -39.46 -21.34 45.39
N THR A 18 -39.59 -22.42 46.16
CA THR A 18 -39.56 -22.38 47.61
C THR A 18 -38.27 -21.67 48.03
N ARG A 19 -38.42 -20.63 48.85
CA ARG A 19 -37.29 -19.89 49.44
C ARG A 19 -36.58 -20.82 50.43
N LYS A 20 -35.59 -21.58 49.95
CA LYS A 20 -34.57 -22.18 50.81
C LYS A 20 -33.46 -21.16 50.98
N HIS A 21 -33.45 -20.47 52.12
CA HIS A 21 -32.26 -19.77 52.59
C HIS A 21 -31.20 -20.82 52.96
N ASN A 22 -30.35 -21.18 52.00
CA ASN A 22 -29.16 -21.97 52.24
C ASN A 22 -27.93 -21.09 52.00
N GLY A 23 -27.14 -20.86 53.04
CA GLY A 23 -25.95 -20.01 53.03
C GLY A 23 -24.89 -20.47 52.03
N LYS A 24 -24.93 -19.94 50.80
CA LYS A 24 -23.89 -20.08 49.77
C LYS A 24 -23.64 -18.76 49.03
N GLY A 25 -23.72 -17.63 49.74
CA GLY A 25 -23.69 -16.29 49.15
C GLY A 25 -22.30 -15.68 48.94
N GLN A 26 -21.24 -16.25 49.52
CA GLN A 26 -19.92 -15.61 49.49
C GLN A 26 -19.04 -16.05 48.30
N HIS A 27 -19.14 -17.29 47.82
CA HIS A 27 -18.32 -17.78 46.70
C HIS A 27 -18.89 -17.45 45.31
N SER A 28 -20.23 -17.39 45.15
CA SER A 28 -20.86 -17.11 43.85
C SER A 28 -20.61 -15.68 43.34
N ASN A 29 -20.51 -14.70 44.24
CA ASN A 29 -20.22 -13.32 43.85
C ASN A 29 -18.73 -13.15 43.47
N VAL A 30 -17.82 -13.83 44.17
CA VAL A 30 -16.40 -13.84 43.85
C VAL A 30 -16.15 -14.50 42.50
N GLU A 31 -16.79 -15.64 42.23
CA GLU A 31 -16.71 -16.31 40.92
C GLU A 31 -17.27 -15.45 39.77
N ARG A 32 -18.41 -14.78 40.00
CA ARG A 32 -18.98 -13.83 39.01
C ARG A 32 -18.07 -12.64 38.77
N TYR A 33 -17.42 -12.14 39.82
CA TYR A 33 -16.46 -11.05 39.71
C TYR A 33 -15.22 -11.49 38.93
N ILE A 34 -14.63 -12.63 39.27
CA ILE A 34 -13.46 -13.19 38.56
C ILE A 34 -13.78 -13.40 37.08
N ARG A 35 -14.91 -14.04 36.76
CA ARG A 35 -15.33 -14.22 35.36
C ARG A 35 -15.47 -12.89 34.62
N ARG A 36 -16.07 -11.88 35.26
CA ARG A 36 -16.23 -10.55 34.65
C ARG A 36 -14.87 -9.89 34.39
N GLU A 37 -13.94 -9.99 35.34
CA GLU A 37 -12.58 -9.45 35.16
C GLU A 37 -11.84 -10.17 34.04
N GLU A 38 -11.96 -11.50 33.94
CA GLU A 38 -11.40 -12.27 32.83
C GLU A 38 -11.99 -11.85 31.47
N GLU A 39 -13.30 -11.65 31.39
CA GLU A 39 -13.99 -11.15 30.19
C GLU A 39 -13.50 -9.74 29.80
N LEU A 40 -13.30 -8.85 30.79
CA LEU A 40 -12.78 -7.50 30.54
C LEU A 40 -11.32 -7.51 30.07
N VAL A 41 -10.48 -8.38 30.64
CA VAL A 41 -9.10 -8.56 30.20
C VAL A 41 -9.07 -9.06 28.76
N GLN A 42 -9.87 -10.07 28.42
CA GLN A 42 -9.97 -10.58 27.05
C GLN A 42 -10.46 -9.49 26.07
N ALA A 43 -11.45 -8.70 26.46
CA ALA A 43 -11.95 -7.60 25.63
C ALA A 43 -10.87 -6.54 25.39
N ARG A 44 -10.11 -6.16 26.43
CA ARG A 44 -8.98 -5.21 26.30
C ARG A 44 -7.90 -5.75 25.38
N ASP A 45 -7.52 -7.02 25.54
CA ASP A 45 -6.52 -7.65 24.69
C ASP A 45 -6.97 -7.73 23.23
N TYR A 46 -8.26 -8.01 23.00
CA TYR A 46 -8.84 -7.99 21.66
C TYR A 46 -8.80 -6.59 21.05
N CYS A 47 -9.22 -5.56 21.78
CA CYS A 47 -9.14 -4.17 21.33
C CYS A 47 -7.71 -3.76 21.00
N ASN A 48 -6.75 -4.04 21.88
CA ASN A 48 -5.34 -3.73 21.67
C ASN A 48 -4.78 -4.43 20.42
N LYS A 49 -5.13 -5.69 20.18
CA LYS A 49 -4.72 -6.42 18.97
C LYS A 49 -5.37 -5.83 17.71
N SER A 50 -6.66 -5.52 17.79
CA SER A 50 -7.41 -4.92 16.68
C SER A 50 -6.86 -3.55 16.29
N GLU A 51 -6.58 -2.68 17.26
CA GLU A 51 -5.97 -1.37 17.03
C GLU A 51 -4.59 -1.48 16.37
N ARG A 52 -3.73 -2.38 16.85
CA ARG A 52 -2.43 -2.63 16.23
C ARG A 52 -2.56 -3.06 14.78
N THR A 53 -3.47 -3.99 14.49
CA THR A 53 -3.74 -4.43 13.11
C THR A 53 -4.25 -3.28 12.25
N ALA A 54 -5.15 -2.44 12.76
CA ALA A 54 -5.66 -1.28 12.04
C ALA A 54 -4.56 -0.24 11.74
N ILE A 55 -3.65 0.00 12.70
CA ILE A 55 -2.51 0.89 12.52
C ILE A 55 -1.57 0.33 11.43
N CYS A 56 -1.22 -0.95 11.51
CA CYS A 56 -0.37 -1.60 10.51
C CYS A 56 -0.99 -1.54 9.12
N ALA A 57 -2.26 -1.89 8.98
CA ALA A 57 -2.97 -1.85 7.70
C ALA A 57 -3.00 -0.45 7.08
N ASN A 58 -3.26 0.58 7.89
CA ASN A 58 -3.25 1.98 7.43
C ASN A 58 -1.85 2.41 6.98
N TRP A 59 -0.80 2.01 7.71
CA TRP A 59 0.57 2.31 7.34
C TRP A 59 0.98 1.62 6.03
N GLU A 60 0.63 0.34 5.86
CA GLU A 60 0.89 -0.43 4.64
C GLU A 60 0.16 0.18 3.43
N GLU A 61 -1.10 0.57 3.58
CA GLU A 61 -1.87 1.23 2.53
C GLU A 61 -1.22 2.56 2.10
N ARG A 62 -0.82 3.40 3.06
CA ARG A 62 -0.08 4.64 2.76
C ARG A 62 1.24 4.38 2.06
N LEU A 63 1.98 3.34 2.45
CA LEU A 63 3.23 2.98 1.81
C LEU A 63 3.00 2.55 0.35
N LEU A 64 1.98 1.74 0.09
CA LEU A 64 1.62 1.28 -1.25
C LEU A 64 1.21 2.46 -2.15
N LEU A 65 0.44 3.42 -1.63
CA LEU A 65 0.07 4.63 -2.37
C LEU A 65 1.31 5.45 -2.77
N ARG A 66 2.26 5.64 -1.84
CA ARG A 66 3.53 6.34 -2.14
C ARG A 66 4.34 5.62 -3.20
N LYS A 67 4.47 4.29 -3.10
CA LYS A 67 5.20 3.50 -4.11
C LYS A 67 4.57 3.63 -5.51
N LYS A 68 3.24 3.55 -5.60
CA LYS A 68 2.53 3.74 -6.89
C LYS A 68 2.72 5.15 -7.46
N GLN A 69 2.70 6.17 -6.60
CA GLN A 69 2.93 7.54 -7.01
C GLN A 69 4.37 7.75 -7.52
N ASN A 70 5.36 7.27 -6.76
CA ASN A 70 6.77 7.37 -7.17
C ASN A 70 7.03 6.65 -8.49
N PHE A 71 6.49 5.44 -8.67
CA PHE A 71 6.62 4.70 -9.92
C PHE A 71 6.08 5.48 -11.12
N ARG A 72 4.96 6.21 -10.97
CA ARG A 72 4.43 7.06 -12.04
C ARG A 72 5.37 8.23 -12.35
N LEU A 73 5.86 8.91 -11.31
CA LEU A 73 6.79 10.03 -11.47
C LEU A 73 8.10 9.60 -12.14
N ASP A 74 8.65 8.44 -11.77
CA ASP A 74 9.88 7.92 -12.36
C ASP A 74 9.69 7.62 -13.85
N ASN A 75 8.57 6.99 -14.23
CA ASN A 75 8.26 6.73 -15.66
C ASN A 75 8.08 8.04 -16.44
N ASP A 76 7.38 9.02 -15.88
CA ASP A 76 7.16 10.32 -16.54
C ASP A 76 8.49 11.06 -16.75
N LEU A 77 9.40 10.99 -15.77
CA LEU A 77 10.75 11.55 -15.87
C LEU A 77 11.59 10.84 -16.94
N ASP A 78 11.54 9.51 -17.01
CA ASP A 78 12.26 8.74 -18.02
C ASP A 78 11.78 9.10 -19.44
N ILE A 79 10.47 9.17 -19.66
CA ILE A 79 9.89 9.58 -20.94
C ILE A 79 10.37 10.99 -21.32
N LEU A 80 10.23 11.96 -20.40
CA LEU A 80 10.65 13.34 -20.65
C LEU A 80 12.16 13.44 -20.96
N ASN A 81 12.98 12.65 -20.28
CA ASN A 81 14.42 12.62 -20.52
C ASN A 81 14.73 12.05 -21.91
N THR A 82 14.07 10.96 -22.32
CA THR A 82 14.24 10.41 -23.67
C THR A 82 13.84 11.39 -24.76
N GLU A 83 12.71 12.07 -24.62
CA GLU A 83 12.25 13.09 -25.56
C GLU A 83 13.24 14.26 -25.64
N THR A 84 13.75 14.71 -24.50
CA THR A 84 14.74 15.79 -24.42
C THR A 84 16.03 15.42 -25.14
N ILE A 85 16.53 14.20 -24.95
CA ILE A 85 17.73 13.68 -25.63
C ILE A 85 17.50 13.64 -27.14
N GLN A 86 16.36 13.13 -27.60
CA GLN A 86 16.03 13.06 -29.03
C GLN A 86 15.95 14.46 -29.66
N VAL A 87 15.30 15.41 -29.00
CA VAL A 87 15.21 16.80 -29.47
C VAL A 87 16.61 17.43 -29.54
N ARG A 88 17.45 17.21 -28.52
CA ARG A 88 18.83 17.71 -28.51
C ARG A 88 19.66 17.11 -29.65
N GLN A 89 19.56 15.80 -29.88
CA GLN A 89 20.25 15.11 -30.97
C GLN A 89 19.82 15.68 -32.33
N LYS A 90 18.51 15.87 -32.57
CA LYS A 90 18.00 16.48 -33.81
C LYS A 90 18.53 17.89 -34.02
N ARG A 91 18.59 18.71 -32.96
CA ARG A 91 19.15 20.07 -33.02
C ARG A 91 20.65 20.06 -33.34
N LEU A 92 21.42 19.19 -32.68
CA LEU A 92 22.85 19.05 -32.94
C LEU A 92 23.12 18.57 -34.36
N LEU A 93 22.38 17.57 -34.84
CA LEU A 93 22.50 17.08 -36.20
C LEU A 93 22.26 18.21 -37.21
N LYS A 94 21.19 18.99 -37.04
CA LYS A 94 20.88 20.14 -37.90
C LYS A 94 21.98 21.20 -37.85
N PHE A 95 22.52 21.48 -36.66
CA PHE A 95 23.63 22.42 -36.51
C PHE A 95 24.87 21.96 -37.27
N TYR A 96 25.31 20.71 -37.06
CA TYR A 96 26.49 20.18 -37.74
C TYR A 96 26.28 20.06 -39.24
N GLN A 97 25.08 19.67 -39.72
CA GLN A 97 24.74 19.70 -41.14
C GLN A 97 24.95 21.09 -41.74
N SER A 98 24.46 22.15 -41.08
CA SER A 98 24.69 23.52 -41.56
C SER A 98 26.17 23.91 -41.57
N CYS A 99 26.98 23.42 -40.63
CA CYS A 99 28.43 23.62 -40.65
C CYS A 99 29.09 22.88 -41.81
N TYR A 100 28.69 21.63 -42.06
CA TYR A 100 29.21 20.84 -43.18
C TYR A 100 28.89 21.49 -44.52
N ASP A 101 27.66 21.96 -44.72
CA ASP A 101 27.26 22.66 -45.94
C ASP A 101 28.11 23.91 -46.18
N GLN A 102 28.36 24.69 -45.12
CA GLN A 102 29.22 25.87 -45.20
C GLN A 102 30.67 25.52 -45.52
N TRP A 103 31.23 24.50 -44.87
CA TRP A 103 32.59 24.04 -45.13
C TRP A 103 32.75 23.46 -46.54
N GLU A 104 31.76 22.74 -47.05
CA GLU A 104 31.76 22.21 -48.41
C GLU A 104 31.83 23.37 -49.43
N ILE A 105 31.06 24.44 -49.21
CA ILE A 105 31.13 25.64 -50.06
C ILE A 105 32.54 26.25 -50.02
N ASP A 106 33.13 26.40 -48.84
CA ASP A 106 34.43 27.07 -48.69
C ASP A 106 35.60 26.20 -49.16
N LEU A 107 35.52 24.87 -49.03
CA LEU A 107 36.51 23.95 -49.59
C LEU A 107 36.43 23.91 -51.12
N ASN A 108 35.22 23.87 -51.69
CA ASN A 108 35.04 23.86 -53.13
C ASN A 108 35.60 25.13 -53.79
N LYS A 109 35.50 26.29 -53.13
CA LYS A 109 36.16 27.54 -53.60
C LYS A 109 37.68 27.40 -53.71
N ASN A 110 38.27 26.54 -52.90
CA ASN A 110 39.71 26.26 -52.87
C ASN A 110 40.10 25.02 -53.71
N GLY A 111 39.15 24.43 -54.46
CA GLY A 111 39.36 23.21 -55.22
C GLY A 111 39.52 21.93 -54.38
N LEU A 112 39.11 21.98 -53.11
CA LEU A 112 39.12 20.85 -52.17
C LEU A 112 37.68 20.35 -51.92
N ALA A 113 37.53 19.11 -51.43
CA ALA A 113 36.21 18.54 -51.11
C ALA A 113 36.25 17.71 -49.83
N ILE A 114 35.10 17.57 -49.16
CA ILE A 114 34.98 16.75 -47.95
C ILE A 114 34.95 15.27 -48.34
N LEU A 115 35.79 14.44 -47.71
CA LEU A 115 35.75 13.00 -47.88
C LEU A 115 34.44 12.45 -47.28
N ARG A 116 33.65 11.76 -48.09
CA ARG A 116 32.43 11.08 -47.65
C ARG A 116 32.66 9.57 -47.71
N ASP A 117 32.17 8.88 -46.69
CA ASP A 117 32.12 7.42 -46.69
C ASP A 117 31.29 6.97 -47.89
N ARG A 118 31.78 5.98 -48.62
CA ARG A 118 31.03 5.30 -49.69
C ARG A 118 30.38 4.07 -49.07
N ASP A 119 29.07 3.93 -49.28
CA ASP A 119 28.29 2.74 -48.88
C ASP A 119 28.88 1.44 -49.45
#